data_AF-A0A5B9ME85-F1
#
_entry.id   AF-A0A5B9ME85-F1
#
_cell.length_a   1.000
_cell.length_b   1.000
_cell.length_c   1.000
_cell.angle_alpha   90.00
_cell.angle_beta   90.00
_cell.angle_gamma   90.00
#
_symmetry.space_group_name_H-M   'P 1'
#
loop_
_entity.id
_entity.type
_entity.pdbx_description
1 polymer ?
#
loop_
_entity_poly.entity_id
_entity_poly.type
_entity_poly.pdbx_seq_one_letter_code
_entity_poly.pdbx_strand_id
1 'polypeptide(L)'
;MPKLTVDGVGTFDVAEGKRLVQALVQDAQTDQLHACGGVAKCTTCRVQFTDGEPPTMTEAERDTLAVREINAEGVRLSCQIQCDHDMSVKLISRLEGSGRKDQGSPVADTIQPEPVWIKKDA
;
A
#
# COMPACT_ATOMS: atom_id res chain seq x y z
N MET A 1 2.56 -4.71 -17.83
CA MET A 1 2.33 -5.55 -16.63
C MET A 1 3.55 -5.43 -15.75
N PRO A 2 3.53 -4.56 -14.73
CA PRO A 2 4.60 -4.49 -13.75
C PRO A 2 4.66 -5.76 -12.88
N LYS A 3 5.84 -6.04 -12.35
CA LYS A 3 6.11 -7.11 -11.39
C LYS A 3 6.01 -6.60 -9.97
N LEU A 4 5.17 -7.23 -9.17
CA LEU A 4 5.08 -7.02 -7.73
C LEU A 4 5.76 -8.18 -7.01
N THR A 5 6.88 -7.91 -6.34
CA THR A 5 7.53 -8.88 -5.44
C THR A 5 7.13 -8.61 -4.00
N VAL A 6 6.61 -9.62 -3.32
CA VAL A 6 6.23 -9.57 -1.92
C VAL A 6 7.13 -10.50 -1.13
N ASP A 7 7.91 -9.94 -0.20
CA ASP A 7 8.89 -10.67 0.59
C ASP A 7 8.26 -11.85 1.34
N GLY A 8 8.90 -13.02 1.23
CA GLY A 8 8.41 -14.27 1.80
C GLY A 8 7.16 -14.87 1.13
N VAL A 9 6.61 -14.24 0.08
CA VAL A 9 5.39 -14.72 -0.60
C VAL A 9 5.67 -15.08 -2.07
N GLY A 10 6.30 -14.20 -2.85
CA GLY A 10 6.61 -14.46 -4.26
C GLY A 10 6.58 -13.22 -5.15
N THR A 11 6.63 -13.43 -6.47
CA THR A 11 6.57 -12.37 -7.50
C THR A 11 5.36 -12.60 -8.41
N PHE A 12 4.62 -11.53 -8.69
CA PHE A 12 3.35 -11.57 -9.40
C PHE A 12 3.35 -10.55 -10.55
N ASP A 13 2.84 -10.93 -11.72
CA ASP A 13 2.54 -9.98 -12.78
C ASP A 13 1.17 -9.35 -12.49
N VAL A 14 1.13 -8.01 -12.37
CA VAL A 14 -0.10 -7.29 -12.00
C VAL A 14 -0.53 -6.34 -13.12
N ALA A 15 -1.82 -5.99 -13.13
CA ALA A 15 -2.33 -5.03 -14.09
C ALA A 15 -1.72 -3.64 -13.85
N GLU A 16 -1.32 -2.97 -14.92
CA GLU A 16 -0.76 -1.62 -14.86
C GLU A 16 -1.78 -0.62 -14.31
N GLY A 17 -1.35 0.24 -13.38
CA GLY A 17 -2.20 1.21 -12.72
C GLY A 17 -3.11 0.65 -11.62
N LYS A 18 -3.13 -0.69 -11.41
CA LYS A 18 -3.88 -1.32 -10.31
C LYS A 18 -3.37 -0.80 -8.97
N ARG A 19 -4.28 -0.56 -8.01
CA ARG A 19 -3.88 -0.12 -6.68
C ARG A 19 -3.06 -1.20 -5.98
N LEU A 20 -1.93 -0.84 -5.38
CA LEU A 20 -1.02 -1.78 -4.73
C LEU A 20 -1.73 -2.61 -3.65
N VAL A 21 -2.58 -1.99 -2.82
CA VAL A 21 -3.36 -2.74 -1.81
C VAL A 21 -4.30 -3.79 -2.42
N GLN A 22 -4.90 -3.52 -3.59
CA GLN A 22 -5.73 -4.50 -4.28
C GLN A 22 -4.86 -5.62 -4.85
N ALA A 23 -3.68 -5.29 -5.39
CA ALA A 23 -2.74 -6.28 -5.89
C ALA A 23 -2.22 -7.22 -4.79
N LEU A 24 -1.92 -6.68 -3.62
CA LEU A 24 -1.50 -7.46 -2.45
C LEU A 24 -2.57 -8.45 -1.99
N VAL A 25 -3.85 -8.06 -2.01
CA VAL A 25 -4.94 -8.93 -1.53
C VAL A 25 -5.42 -9.91 -2.61
N GLN A 26 -5.53 -9.45 -3.86
CA GLN A 26 -6.18 -10.22 -4.92
C GLN A 26 -5.19 -11.07 -5.71
N ASP A 27 -4.06 -10.50 -6.11
CA ASP A 27 -3.09 -11.18 -6.99
C ASP A 27 -2.06 -11.97 -6.16
N ALA A 28 -1.52 -11.34 -5.11
CA ALA A 28 -0.58 -11.99 -4.19
C ALA A 28 -1.26 -12.81 -3.08
N GLN A 29 -2.60 -12.77 -3.00
CA GLN A 29 -3.42 -13.49 -2.02
C GLN A 29 -2.97 -13.34 -0.56
N THR A 30 -2.44 -12.16 -0.22
CA THR A 30 -1.96 -11.87 1.13
C THR A 30 -3.10 -11.42 2.04
N ASP A 31 -2.85 -11.51 3.34
CA ASP A 31 -3.74 -11.02 4.38
C ASP A 31 -3.47 -9.55 4.74
N GLN A 32 -2.99 -8.76 3.77
CA GLN A 32 -2.75 -7.32 3.91
C GLN A 32 -4.02 -6.61 4.42
N LEU A 33 -3.89 -5.84 5.49
CA LEU A 33 -5.00 -5.06 6.04
C LEU A 33 -5.30 -3.81 5.20
N HIS A 34 -6.57 -3.42 5.18
CA HIS A 34 -7.11 -2.19 4.60
C HIS A 34 -8.33 -1.70 5.41
N ALA A 35 -8.15 -1.57 6.73
CA ALA A 35 -9.23 -1.38 7.69
C ALA A 35 -10.16 -0.18 7.41
N CYS A 36 -9.65 0.88 6.78
CA CYS A 36 -10.45 2.06 6.43
C CYS A 36 -11.11 2.00 5.04
N GLY A 37 -11.00 0.88 4.31
CA GLY A 37 -11.43 0.80 2.91
C GLY A 37 -10.50 1.52 1.93
N GLY A 38 -9.25 1.75 2.33
CA GLY A 38 -8.23 2.34 1.45
C GLY A 38 -8.42 3.83 1.15
N VAL A 39 -8.89 4.61 2.12
CA VAL A 39 -9.18 6.06 1.97
C VAL A 39 -8.22 6.97 2.75
N ALA A 40 -7.00 6.51 3.03
CA ALA A 40 -5.99 7.25 3.81
C ALA A 40 -6.53 7.80 5.15
N LYS A 41 -7.29 6.99 5.90
CA LYS A 41 -7.76 7.35 7.26
C LYS A 41 -7.19 6.46 8.37
N CYS A 42 -6.39 5.47 8.01
CA CYS A 42 -5.69 4.58 8.92
C CYS A 42 -4.32 4.22 8.34
N THR A 43 -3.53 3.44 9.09
CA THR A 43 -2.18 3.01 8.71
C THR A 43 -2.04 1.49 8.69
N THR A 44 -3.15 0.76 8.61
CA THR A 44 -3.12 -0.71 8.60
C THR A 44 -2.64 -1.28 7.26
N CYS A 45 -2.72 -0.51 6.18
CA CYS A 45 -2.23 -0.93 4.86
C CYS A 45 -0.72 -0.71 4.64
N ARG A 46 0.04 -0.57 5.73
CA ARG A 46 1.46 -0.24 5.66
C ARG A 46 2.27 -1.39 5.06
N VAL A 47 3.13 -1.01 4.13
CA VAL A 47 4.18 -1.83 3.55
C VAL A 47 5.50 -1.09 3.65
N GLN A 48 6.61 -1.82 3.61
CA GLN A 48 7.93 -1.25 3.46
C GLN A 48 8.45 -1.59 2.06
N PHE A 49 8.85 -0.59 1.29
CA PHE A 49 9.55 -0.80 0.03
C PHE A 49 10.97 -1.28 0.28
N THR A 50 11.38 -2.30 -0.47
CA THR A 50 12.77 -2.76 -0.54
C THR A 50 13.42 -2.44 -1.88
N ASP A 51 12.61 -2.22 -2.91
CA ASP A 51 13.03 -1.74 -4.23
C ASP A 51 11.83 -1.15 -4.97
N GLY A 52 12.08 -0.27 -5.94
CA GLY A 52 11.03 0.36 -6.75
C GLY A 52 10.05 1.20 -5.92
N GLU A 53 10.54 2.01 -4.96
CA GLU A 53 9.67 2.95 -4.27
C GLU A 53 9.27 4.11 -5.21
N PRO A 54 7.96 4.42 -5.36
CA PRO A 54 7.54 5.56 -6.17
C PRO A 54 8.11 6.89 -5.65
N PRO A 55 8.64 7.77 -6.52
CA PRO A 55 9.21 9.06 -6.14
C PRO A 55 8.15 10.09 -5.74
N THR A 56 6.87 9.76 -5.94
CA THR A 56 5.71 10.58 -5.58
C THR A 56 4.89 9.93 -4.48
N MET A 57 4.17 10.77 -3.75
CA MET A 57 3.28 10.41 -2.65
C MET A 57 1.99 11.22 -2.78
N THR A 58 0.86 10.72 -2.28
CA THR A 58 -0.35 11.55 -2.19
C THR A 58 -0.28 12.44 -0.94
N GLU A 59 -0.84 13.64 -1.01
CA GLU A 59 -0.95 14.53 0.16
C GLU A 59 -1.65 13.83 1.34
N ALA A 60 -2.73 13.09 1.06
CA ALA A 60 -3.45 12.31 2.06
C ALA A 60 -2.59 11.23 2.72
N GLU A 61 -1.69 10.58 1.96
CA GLU A 61 -0.72 9.64 2.50
C GLU A 61 0.25 10.32 3.47
N ARG A 62 0.90 11.41 3.01
CA ARG A 62 1.85 12.20 3.82
C ARG A 62 1.23 12.62 5.14
N ASP A 63 0.06 13.23 5.08
CA ASP A 63 -0.62 13.78 6.26
C ASP A 63 -1.01 12.67 7.24
N THR A 64 -1.47 11.53 6.72
CA THR A 64 -1.84 10.38 7.56
C THR A 64 -0.63 9.76 8.26
N LEU A 65 0.50 9.63 7.55
CA LEU A 65 1.75 9.14 8.13
C LEU A 65 2.29 10.11 9.19
N ALA A 66 2.27 11.42 8.90
CA ALA A 66 2.72 12.47 9.82
C ALA A 66 1.88 12.49 11.11
N VAL A 67 0.56 12.49 11.01
CA VAL A 67 -0.37 12.47 12.17
C VAL A 67 -0.22 11.21 13.02
N ARG A 68 0.32 10.14 12.44
CA ARG A 68 0.55 8.86 13.12
C ARG A 68 2.01 8.64 13.50
N GLU A 69 2.85 9.65 13.31
CA GLU A 69 4.28 9.65 13.65
C GLU A 69 5.05 8.47 13.02
N ILE A 70 4.67 8.07 11.80
CA ILE A 70 5.34 7.01 11.05
C ILE A 70 6.29 7.65 10.04
N ASN A 71 7.58 7.48 10.30
CA ASN A 71 8.68 8.07 9.53
C ASN A 71 9.79 7.06 9.19
N ALA A 72 9.51 5.76 9.34
CA ALA A 72 10.46 4.72 8.99
C ALA A 72 10.70 4.68 7.47
N GLU A 73 11.96 4.48 7.08
CA GLU A 73 12.39 4.49 5.69
C GLU A 73 11.66 3.42 4.85
N GLY A 74 11.24 3.82 3.64
CA GLY A 74 10.48 3.00 2.71
C GLY A 74 9.06 2.66 3.17
N VAL A 75 8.60 3.11 4.34
CA VAL A 75 7.26 2.81 4.83
C VAL A 75 6.22 3.69 4.15
N ARG A 76 5.26 3.03 3.49
CA ARG A 76 4.23 3.67 2.69
C ARG A 76 2.86 3.05 2.94
N LEU A 77 1.80 3.77 2.56
CA LEU A 77 0.44 3.27 2.58
C LEU A 77 0.13 2.63 1.23
N SER A 78 0.11 1.29 1.17
CA SER A 78 -0.18 0.56 -0.08
C SER A 78 -1.51 0.94 -0.75
N CYS A 79 -2.47 1.49 0.01
CA CYS A 79 -3.72 1.97 -0.56
C CYS A 79 -3.58 3.26 -1.38
N GLN A 80 -2.49 4.01 -1.24
CA GLN A 80 -2.25 5.28 -1.92
C GLN A 80 -1.24 5.15 -3.07
N ILE A 81 -0.97 3.93 -3.53
CA ILE A 81 0.03 3.63 -4.56
C ILE A 81 -0.62 2.83 -5.69
N GLN A 82 -0.18 3.09 -6.92
CA GLN A 82 -0.51 2.31 -8.11
C GLN A 82 0.70 1.48 -8.53
N CYS A 83 0.46 0.29 -9.07
CA CYS A 83 1.48 -0.55 -9.69
C CYS A 83 1.67 -0.09 -11.14
N ASP A 84 2.56 0.86 -11.39
CA ASP A 84 2.91 1.38 -12.72
C ASP A 84 4.37 1.04 -13.13
N HIS A 85 5.16 0.48 -12.22
CA HIS A 85 6.49 -0.07 -12.45
C HIS A 85 6.73 -1.28 -11.54
N ASP A 86 7.87 -1.94 -11.71
CA ASP A 86 8.26 -3.07 -10.87
C ASP A 86 8.56 -2.59 -9.45
N MET A 87 8.02 -3.29 -8.45
CA MET A 87 8.14 -2.91 -7.04
C MET A 87 8.37 -4.13 -6.17
N SER A 88 9.15 -3.97 -5.10
CA SER A 88 9.37 -5.00 -4.09
C SER A 88 9.01 -4.48 -2.70
N VAL A 89 8.17 -5.21 -1.97
CA VAL A 89 7.65 -4.77 -0.67
C VAL A 89 7.65 -5.87 0.39
N LYS A 90 7.73 -5.44 1.65
CA LYS A 90 7.46 -6.23 2.85
C LYS A 90 6.14 -5.81 3.46
N LEU A 91 5.31 -6.77 3.86
CA LEU A 91 4.07 -6.48 4.60
C LEU A 91 4.42 -6.13 6.05
N ILE A 92 4.00 -4.95 6.52
CA ILE A 92 4.22 -4.53 7.93
C ILE A 92 3.00 -4.89 8.79
N SER A 93 1.81 -4.77 8.24
CA SER A 93 0.55 -4.90 8.97
C SER A 93 -0.35 -5.92 8.29
N ARG A 94 -0.37 -7.13 8.85
CA ARG A 94 -1.09 -8.31 8.38
C ARG A 94 -2.33 -8.56 9.24
N LEU A 95 -3.32 -9.28 8.72
CA LEU A 95 -4.50 -9.69 9.49
C LEU A 95 -4.09 -10.63 10.62
N GLU A 96 -3.21 -11.58 10.30
CA GLU A 96 -2.57 -12.46 11.27
C GLU A 96 -1.91 -11.62 12.38
N GLY A 97 -2.25 -11.94 13.63
CA GLY A 97 -1.73 -11.22 14.81
C GLY A 97 -2.34 -9.84 15.08
N SER A 98 -3.23 -9.32 14.23
CA SER A 98 -3.80 -7.97 14.42
C SER A 98 -4.96 -7.88 15.42
N GLY A 99 -5.59 -9.00 15.75
CA GLY A 99 -6.83 -9.05 16.54
C GLY A 99 -8.07 -8.49 15.83
N ARG A 100 -7.99 -8.19 14.53
CA ARG A 100 -9.14 -7.74 13.73
C ARG A 100 -9.97 -8.94 13.26
N LYS A 101 -11.27 -8.70 13.09
CA LYS A 101 -12.22 -9.71 12.56
C LYS A 101 -12.05 -9.98 11.07
N ASP A 102 -11.55 -9.01 10.31
CA ASP A 102 -11.39 -9.05 8.86
C ASP A 102 -10.30 -8.05 8.40
N GLN A 103 -9.93 -8.11 7.12
CA GLN A 103 -8.93 -7.21 6.50
C GLN A 103 -9.42 -5.76 6.40
N GLY A 104 -10.73 -5.55 6.35
CA GLY A 104 -11.39 -4.26 6.18
C GLY A 104 -12.41 -4.25 5.04
N SER A 105 -13.07 -3.11 4.84
CA SER A 105 -14.04 -2.93 3.76
C SER A 105 -13.37 -3.00 2.37
N PRO A 106 -14.13 -3.34 1.32
CA PRO A 106 -13.64 -3.30 -0.06
C PRO A 106 -13.03 -1.94 -0.42
N VAL A 107 -11.95 -1.99 -1.19
CA VAL A 107 -11.21 -0.80 -1.65
C VAL A 107 -11.69 -0.45 -3.05
N ALA A 108 -11.97 0.83 -3.31
CA ALA A 108 -12.36 1.32 -4.64
C ALA A 108 -11.26 1.12 -5.68
N ASP A 109 -11.60 1.06 -6.96
CA ASP A 109 -10.62 0.82 -8.03
C ASP A 109 -9.67 1.99 -8.27
N THR A 110 -10.11 3.22 -7.99
CA THR A 110 -9.28 4.43 -8.06
C THR A 110 -8.82 4.85 -6.67
N ILE A 111 -7.66 5.54 -6.57
CA ILE A 111 -7.17 6.07 -5.29
C ILE A 111 -8.21 7.03 -4.70
N GLN A 112 -8.48 6.85 -3.41
CA GLN A 112 -9.41 7.67 -2.62
C GLN A 112 -8.69 8.19 -1.38
N PRO A 113 -8.93 9.44 -0.94
CA PRO A 113 -9.62 10.50 -1.70
C PRO A 113 -8.91 10.78 -3.04
N GLU A 114 -9.51 11.61 -3.89
CA GLU A 114 -8.90 12.02 -5.16
C GLU A 114 -7.45 12.48 -4.93
N PRO A 115 -6.46 11.87 -5.62
CA PRO A 115 -5.07 12.04 -5.23
C PRO A 115 -4.53 13.40 -5.66
N VAL A 116 -4.05 14.18 -4.69
CA VAL A 116 -3.14 15.30 -4.94
C VAL A 116 -1.71 14.77 -4.81
N TRP A 117 -1.01 14.68 -5.93
CA TRP A 117 0.35 14.13 -5.97
C TRP A 117 1.40 15.17 -5.61
N ILE A 118 2.32 14.78 -4.73
CA ILE A 118 3.48 15.55 -4.31
C ILE A 118 4.75 14.73 -4.54
N LYS A 119 5.90 15.40 -4.63
CA LYS A 119 7.19 14.70 -4.55
C LYS A 119 7.37 14.16 -3.14
N LYS A 120 7.86 12.93 -3.02
CA LYS A 120 8.34 12.41 -1.74
C LYS A 120 9.72 13.01 -1.51
N ASP A 121 9.85 13.82 -0.47
CA ASP A 121 11.16 14.29 -0.03
C ASP A 121 12.00 13.06 0.38
N ALA A 122 13.29 13.08 0.00
CA ALA A 122 14.22 11.97 0.23
C ALA A 122 14.47 11.73 1.73
#